data_AF-A0A2L2BNI8-F1
#
_entry.id   AF-A0A2L2BNI8-F1
#
_cell.length_a   1.000
_cell.length_b   1.000
_cell.length_c   1.000
_cell.angle_alpha   90.00
_cell.angle_beta   90.00
_cell.angle_gamma   90.00
#
_symmetry.space_group_name_H-M   'P 1'
#
loop_
_entity.id
_entity.type
_entity.pdbx_description
1 polymer ?
#
loop_
_entity_poly.entity_id
_entity_poly.type
_entity_poly.pdbx_seq_one_letter_code
_entity_poly.pdbx_strand_id
1 'polypeptide(L)'
;MQPNWDNLDDLPLRFIVPEGWRTPAPKWISLHQGFIPPADWQPYPDAPAIPHNWPWWEENGSSWYTFFRYHAPPPSRELGWWFALGATGLFTLTVSPFALGFPTAFIPGGLALVALIVGVSGIVRTLRKSTHWVGNDPMDRVRKWSDQRRQEFYDRAYDRHRQNSPDEQSRPEFEAAMHRQWWRETSANEESS
;
A
#
# COMPACT_ATOMS: atom_id res chain seq x y z
N MET A 1 -4.56 12.46 -9.43
CA MET A 1 -5.83 12.40 -8.67
C MET A 1 -5.64 11.37 -7.57
N GLN A 2 -6.03 11.67 -6.34
CA GLN A 2 -5.92 10.73 -5.22
C GLN A 2 -7.08 9.70 -5.36
N PRO A 3 -6.81 8.38 -5.29
CA PRO A 3 -7.88 7.38 -5.38
C PRO A 3 -8.87 7.53 -4.24
N ASN A 4 -10.16 7.37 -4.52
CA ASN A 4 -11.17 7.34 -3.46
C ASN A 4 -11.20 5.94 -2.88
N TRP A 5 -10.48 5.72 -1.78
CA TRP A 5 -10.37 4.40 -1.18
C TRP A 5 -11.63 3.89 -0.46
N ASP A 6 -12.74 4.62 -0.53
CA ASP A 6 -14.07 4.12 -0.17
C ASP A 6 -14.85 3.60 -1.40
N ASN A 7 -14.38 3.89 -2.61
CA ASN A 7 -14.89 3.32 -3.85
C ASN A 7 -14.22 1.95 -4.12
N LEU A 8 -15.02 0.91 -4.38
CA LEU A 8 -14.52 -0.44 -4.62
C LEU A 8 -13.65 -0.53 -5.88
N ASP A 9 -13.96 0.26 -6.91
CA ASP A 9 -13.22 0.24 -8.17
C ASP A 9 -11.79 0.77 -8.03
N ASP A 10 -11.55 1.65 -7.04
CA ASP A 10 -10.26 2.25 -6.76
C ASP A 10 -9.41 1.38 -5.81
N LEU A 11 -9.97 0.33 -5.21
CA LEU A 11 -9.25 -0.55 -4.30
C LEU A 11 -8.26 -1.46 -5.05
N PRO A 12 -7.11 -1.81 -4.45
CA PRO A 12 -6.12 -2.67 -5.10
C PRO A 12 -6.60 -4.11 -5.29
N LEU A 13 -7.49 -4.60 -4.42
CA LEU A 13 -8.00 -5.97 -4.47
C LEU A 13 -9.53 -5.98 -4.58
N ARG A 14 -10.03 -6.87 -5.42
CA ARG A 14 -11.44 -7.22 -5.54
C ARG A 14 -11.74 -8.42 -4.65
N PHE A 15 -12.79 -8.30 -3.84
CA PHE A 15 -13.25 -9.42 -3.01
C PHE A 15 -14.06 -10.41 -3.86
N ILE A 16 -13.73 -11.70 -3.75
CA ILE A 16 -14.48 -12.78 -4.39
C ILE A 16 -15.34 -13.47 -3.34
N VAL A 17 -16.65 -13.27 -3.46
CA VAL A 17 -17.66 -13.85 -2.56
C VAL A 17 -17.85 -15.33 -2.92
N PRO A 18 -17.76 -16.27 -1.96
CA PRO A 18 -18.10 -17.67 -2.18
C PRO A 18 -19.52 -17.87 -2.71
N GLU A 19 -19.75 -18.94 -3.46
CA GLU A 19 -21.08 -19.25 -3.97
C GLU A 19 -22.06 -19.49 -2.81
N GLY A 20 -23.26 -18.92 -2.93
CA GLY A 20 -24.28 -18.96 -1.87
C GLY A 20 -24.02 -18.04 -0.68
N TRP A 21 -22.91 -17.29 -0.68
CA TRP A 21 -22.66 -16.29 0.35
C TRP A 21 -23.38 -14.97 0.08
N ARG A 22 -23.73 -14.26 1.16
CA ARG A 22 -24.18 -12.87 1.08
C ARG A 22 -23.03 -11.98 0.61
N THR A 23 -23.34 -10.92 -0.13
CA THR A 23 -22.34 -9.91 -0.47
C THR A 23 -22.14 -8.97 0.73
N PRO A 24 -20.91 -8.82 1.25
CA PRO A 24 -20.65 -7.90 2.34
C PRO A 24 -20.79 -6.44 1.90
N ALA A 25 -21.05 -5.55 2.86
CA ALA A 25 -21.08 -4.13 2.63
C ALA A 25 -19.74 -3.62 2.04
N PRO A 26 -19.75 -2.65 1.11
CA PRO A 26 -18.54 -2.09 0.50
C PRO A 26 -17.50 -1.63 1.53
N LYS A 27 -17.96 -1.11 2.68
CA LYS A 27 -17.08 -0.68 3.76
C LYS A 27 -16.27 -1.82 4.37
N TRP A 28 -16.85 -3.01 4.51
CA TRP A 28 -16.12 -4.18 5.00
C TRP A 28 -15.02 -4.56 4.01
N ILE A 29 -15.33 -4.62 2.71
CA ILE A 29 -14.38 -4.93 1.64
C ILE A 29 -13.22 -3.94 1.63
N SER A 30 -13.50 -2.65 1.80
CA SER A 30 -12.49 -1.60 1.84
C SER A 30 -11.54 -1.71 3.05
N LEU A 31 -12.03 -2.14 4.21
CA LEU A 31 -11.26 -2.19 5.46
C LEU A 31 -10.55 -3.54 5.69
N HIS A 32 -10.90 -4.57 4.95
CA HIS A 32 -10.35 -5.93 5.10
C HIS A 32 -9.56 -6.41 3.87
N GLN A 33 -8.98 -5.49 3.09
CA GLN A 33 -8.21 -5.82 1.89
C GLN A 33 -7.10 -6.83 2.19
N GLY A 34 -7.11 -7.97 1.49
CA GLY A 34 -6.12 -9.04 1.64
C GLY A 34 -6.31 -9.91 2.89
N PHE A 35 -7.41 -9.75 3.63
CA PHE A 35 -7.76 -10.60 4.77
C PHE A 35 -8.00 -12.04 4.32
N ILE A 36 -7.27 -12.98 4.90
CA ILE A 36 -7.49 -14.41 4.67
C ILE A 36 -8.21 -14.97 5.90
N PRO A 37 -9.48 -15.34 5.79
CA PRO A 37 -10.20 -15.96 6.88
C PRO A 37 -9.61 -17.31 7.30
N PRO A 38 -9.67 -17.68 8.59
CA PRO A 38 -9.36 -19.03 9.03
C PRO A 38 -10.38 -20.04 8.49
N ALA A 39 -10.01 -21.33 8.51
CA ALA A 39 -10.81 -22.39 7.87
C ALA A 39 -12.21 -22.60 8.50
N ASP A 40 -12.39 -22.21 9.75
CA ASP A 40 -13.64 -22.26 10.52
C ASP A 40 -14.40 -20.93 10.51
N TRP A 41 -13.97 -19.96 9.69
CA TRP A 41 -14.60 -18.66 9.65
C TRP A 41 -16.01 -18.71 9.10
N GLN A 42 -16.93 -18.11 9.85
CA GLN A 42 -18.32 -17.95 9.45
C GLN A 42 -18.75 -16.49 9.66
N PRO A 43 -19.01 -15.71 8.59
CA PRO A 43 -19.33 -14.29 8.74
C PRO A 43 -20.73 -14.02 9.30
N TYR A 44 -21.67 -14.95 9.10
CA TYR A 44 -23.05 -14.86 9.58
C TYR A 44 -23.62 -16.28 9.84
N PRO A 45 -24.66 -16.41 10.68
CA PRO A 45 -25.31 -17.71 10.92
C PRO A 45 -25.79 -18.33 9.62
N ASP A 46 -25.57 -19.63 9.44
CA ASP A 46 -25.96 -20.40 8.25
C ASP A 46 -25.17 -20.09 6.96
N ALA A 47 -24.03 -19.38 7.05
CA ALA A 47 -23.14 -19.24 5.89
C ALA A 47 -22.68 -20.64 5.41
N PRO A 48 -22.80 -20.94 4.10
CA PRO A 48 -22.33 -22.21 3.54
C PRO A 48 -20.84 -22.45 3.83
N ALA A 49 -20.43 -23.72 3.87
CA ALA A 49 -19.04 -24.08 4.06
C ALA A 49 -18.14 -23.50 2.95
N ILE A 50 -16.95 -23.04 3.35
CA ILE A 50 -15.98 -22.43 2.44
C ILE A 50 -15.40 -23.52 1.52
N PRO A 51 -15.41 -23.34 0.19
CA PRO A 51 -14.74 -24.26 -0.72
C PRO A 51 -13.23 -24.32 -0.44
N HIS A 52 -12.62 -25.49 -0.63
CA HIS A 52 -11.18 -25.64 -0.40
C HIS A 52 -10.37 -24.70 -1.29
N ASN A 53 -9.38 -23.99 -0.71
CA ASN A 53 -8.51 -23.02 -1.39
C ASN A 53 -9.25 -21.88 -2.11
N TRP A 54 -10.33 -21.36 -1.51
CA TRP A 54 -11.07 -20.24 -2.08
C TRP A 54 -10.19 -18.99 -2.29
N PRO A 55 -10.14 -18.42 -3.51
CA PRO A 55 -9.36 -17.23 -3.79
C PRO A 55 -10.12 -15.98 -3.30
N TRP A 56 -10.06 -15.67 -2.01
CA TRP A 56 -10.78 -14.55 -1.39
C TRP A 56 -10.58 -13.18 -2.06
N TRP A 57 -9.42 -12.98 -2.69
CA TRP A 57 -9.01 -11.72 -3.28
C TRP A 57 -8.39 -11.94 -4.65
N GLU A 58 -8.73 -11.05 -5.57
CA GLU A 58 -8.13 -10.95 -6.89
C GLU A 58 -7.57 -9.53 -7.08
N GLU A 59 -6.50 -9.41 -7.88
CA GLU A 59 -5.92 -8.11 -8.24
C GLU A 59 -6.92 -7.29 -9.07
N ASN A 60 -7.23 -6.07 -8.61
CA ASN A 60 -8.14 -5.18 -9.31
C ASN A 60 -7.39 -4.39 -10.40
N GLY A 61 -7.00 -5.07 -11.47
CA GLY A 61 -6.47 -4.50 -12.71
C GLY A 61 -5.55 -3.28 -12.52
N SER A 62 -5.95 -2.12 -13.06
CA SER A 62 -5.17 -0.88 -12.97
C SER A 62 -5.07 -0.28 -11.56
N SER A 63 -6.02 -0.59 -10.68
CA SER A 63 -6.08 -0.07 -9.31
C SER A 63 -4.99 -0.69 -8.43
N TRP A 64 -4.61 -1.94 -8.70
CA TRP A 64 -3.43 -2.59 -8.12
C TRP A 64 -2.15 -1.77 -8.34
N TYR A 65 -1.87 -1.40 -9.60
CA TYR A 65 -0.69 -0.60 -9.94
C TYR A 65 -0.77 0.83 -9.39
N THR A 66 -1.97 1.41 -9.39
CA THR A 66 -2.22 2.76 -8.87
C THR A 66 -1.92 2.83 -7.38
N PHE A 67 -2.32 1.81 -6.61
CA PHE A 67 -1.99 1.67 -5.20
C PHE A 67 -0.47 1.69 -4.96
N PHE A 68 0.29 0.82 -5.64
CA PHE A 68 1.74 0.79 -5.43
C PHE A 68 2.44 2.04 -5.91
N ARG A 69 1.96 2.68 -6.99
CA ARG A 69 2.51 3.95 -7.45
C ARG A 69 2.27 5.07 -6.42
N TYR A 70 1.10 5.10 -5.79
CA TYR A 70 0.76 6.11 -4.79
C TYR A 70 1.51 5.89 -3.46
N HIS A 71 1.69 4.63 -3.08
CA HIS A 71 2.39 4.26 -1.85
C HIS A 71 3.90 4.03 -2.04
N ALA A 72 4.41 4.09 -3.26
CA ALA A 72 5.84 4.03 -3.53
C ALA A 72 6.54 5.19 -2.80
N PRO A 73 7.70 4.94 -2.16
CA PRO A 73 8.46 6.01 -1.55
C PRO A 73 8.79 7.05 -2.63
N PRO A 74 8.62 8.36 -2.35
CA PRO A 74 9.01 9.39 -3.29
C PRO A 74 10.49 9.22 -3.63
N PRO A 75 10.92 9.54 -4.86
CA PRO A 75 12.34 9.58 -5.18
C PRO A 75 13.01 10.52 -4.17
N SER A 76 13.91 9.98 -3.36
CA SER A 76 14.53 10.78 -2.30
C SER A 76 15.33 11.91 -2.93
N ARG A 77 15.25 13.12 -2.38
CA ARG A 77 16.08 14.26 -2.82
C ARG A 77 17.57 13.87 -2.84
N GLU A 78 17.96 12.98 -1.93
CA GLU A 78 19.28 12.35 -1.88
C GLU A 78 19.66 11.61 -3.17
N LEU A 79 18.74 10.86 -3.79
CA LEU A 79 18.99 10.16 -5.05
C LEU A 79 19.34 11.16 -6.17
N GLY A 80 18.63 12.29 -6.21
CA GLY A 80 18.91 13.38 -7.15
C GLY A 80 20.29 14.00 -6.92
N TRP A 81 20.69 14.22 -5.68
CA TRP A 81 22.03 14.72 -5.33
C TRP A 81 23.14 13.75 -5.75
N TRP A 82 22.98 12.45 -5.48
CA TRP A 82 23.97 11.44 -5.87
C TRP A 82 24.06 11.31 -7.40
N PHE A 83 22.93 11.39 -8.09
CA PHE A 83 22.88 11.39 -9.55
C PHE A 83 23.58 12.61 -10.14
N ALA A 84 23.32 13.82 -9.62
CA ALA A 84 23.98 15.03 -10.07
C ALA A 84 25.51 14.98 -9.84
N LEU A 85 25.94 14.45 -8.70
CA LEU A 85 27.35 14.30 -8.35
C LEU A 85 28.05 13.27 -9.26
N GLY A 86 27.39 12.14 -9.55
CA GLY A 86 27.87 11.16 -10.52
C GLY A 86 27.94 11.70 -11.94
N ALA A 87 26.89 12.39 -12.41
CA ALA A 87 26.83 12.99 -13.73
C ALA A 87 27.88 14.09 -13.92
N THR A 88 28.09 14.93 -12.90
CA THR A 88 29.14 15.97 -12.91
C THR A 88 30.53 15.35 -12.93
N GLY A 89 30.75 14.28 -12.17
CA GLY A 89 32.00 13.51 -12.21
C GLY A 89 32.27 12.90 -13.58
N LEU A 90 31.27 12.25 -14.19
CA LEU A 90 31.40 11.69 -15.53
C LEU A 90 31.69 12.78 -16.58
N PHE A 91 30.93 13.88 -16.56
CA PHE A 91 31.13 14.99 -17.49
C PHE A 91 32.54 15.58 -17.36
N THR A 92 33.00 15.82 -16.14
CA THR A 92 34.32 16.41 -15.88
C THR A 92 35.45 15.46 -16.29
N LEU A 93 35.29 14.15 -16.07
CA LEU A 93 36.22 13.13 -16.57
C LEU A 93 36.33 13.15 -18.10
N THR A 94 35.21 13.27 -18.80
CA THR A 94 35.19 13.25 -20.27
C THR A 94 35.73 14.54 -20.87
N VAL A 95 35.43 15.70 -20.28
CA VAL A 95 35.76 17.01 -20.85
C VAL A 95 37.16 17.50 -20.46
N SER A 96 37.67 17.12 -19.28
CA SER A 96 38.95 17.63 -18.77
C SER A 96 40.17 17.39 -19.69
N PRO A 97 40.33 16.25 -20.40
CA PRO A 97 41.45 16.06 -21.31
C PRO A 97 41.45 17.03 -22.49
N PHE A 98 40.26 17.38 -23.00
CA PHE A 98 40.09 18.28 -24.13
C PHE A 98 40.19 19.75 -23.73
N ALA A 99 39.75 20.09 -22.52
CA ALA A 99 39.74 21.47 -22.04
C ALA A 99 41.11 21.96 -21.53
N LEU A 100 41.91 21.08 -20.92
CA LEU A 100 43.13 21.47 -20.20
C LEU A 100 44.41 20.87 -20.79
N GLY A 101 44.29 19.79 -21.58
CA GLY A 101 45.44 19.05 -22.09
C GLY A 101 46.16 18.23 -21.01
N PHE A 102 47.07 17.36 -21.45
CA PHE A 102 47.90 16.58 -20.54
C PHE A 102 49.20 17.33 -20.21
N PRO A 103 49.69 17.28 -18.96
CA PRO A 103 49.21 16.47 -17.83
C PRO A 103 48.25 17.19 -16.86
N THR A 104 47.92 18.46 -17.10
CA THR A 104 47.13 19.28 -16.16
C THR A 104 45.71 18.73 -15.94
N ALA A 105 45.17 17.96 -16.89
CA ALA A 105 43.90 17.24 -16.76
C ALA A 105 43.86 16.16 -15.64
N PHE A 106 45.00 15.69 -15.12
CA PHE A 106 45.02 14.64 -14.09
C PHE A 106 44.39 15.07 -12.76
N ILE A 107 44.58 16.33 -12.35
CA ILE A 107 44.03 16.86 -11.09
C ILE A 107 42.49 16.90 -11.11
N PRO A 108 41.85 17.57 -12.09
CA PRO A 108 40.38 17.56 -12.19
C PRO A 108 39.84 16.18 -12.55
N GLY A 109 40.56 15.39 -13.37
CA GLY A 109 40.16 14.02 -13.69
C GLY A 109 40.14 13.10 -12.47
N GLY A 110 41.13 13.19 -11.58
CA GLY A 110 41.17 12.43 -10.33
C GLY A 110 40.01 12.79 -9.39
N LEU A 111 39.73 14.08 -9.21
CA LEU A 111 38.58 14.54 -8.41
C LEU A 111 37.24 14.10 -9.02
N ALA A 112 37.14 14.14 -10.34
CA ALA A 112 35.96 13.73 -11.08
C ALA A 112 35.71 12.21 -10.99
N LEU A 113 36.76 11.39 -10.96
CA LEU A 113 36.66 9.95 -10.69
C LEU A 113 36.15 9.67 -9.28
N VAL A 114 36.66 10.38 -8.28
CA VAL A 114 36.17 10.25 -6.89
C VAL A 114 34.69 10.66 -6.82
N ALA A 115 34.31 11.77 -7.45
CA ALA A 115 32.92 12.20 -7.51
C ALA A 115 32.04 11.14 -8.21
N LEU A 116 32.48 10.57 -9.33
CA LEU A 116 31.74 9.50 -10.01
C LEU A 116 31.52 8.29 -9.10
N ILE A 117 32.58 7.80 -8.44
CA ILE A 117 32.52 6.62 -7.55
C ILE A 117 31.60 6.89 -6.36
N VAL A 118 31.71 8.07 -5.74
CA VAL A 118 30.89 8.47 -4.59
C VAL A 118 29.43 8.63 -5.01
N GLY A 119 29.16 9.24 -6.17
CA GLY A 119 27.81 9.39 -6.72
C GLY A 119 27.15 8.05 -6.98
N VAL A 120 27.83 7.14 -7.70
CA VAL A 120 27.30 5.80 -7.99
C VAL A 120 27.10 5.00 -6.71
N SER A 121 28.05 5.03 -5.79
CA SER A 121 27.94 4.32 -4.50
C SER A 121 26.79 4.87 -3.64
N GLY A 122 26.58 6.19 -3.67
CA GLY A 122 25.46 6.87 -3.03
C GLY A 122 24.12 6.41 -3.60
N ILE A 123 23.97 6.38 -4.93
CA ILE A 123 22.77 5.87 -5.60
C ILE A 123 22.49 4.42 -5.17
N VAL A 124 23.48 3.53 -5.27
CA VAL A 124 23.33 2.11 -4.93
C VAL A 124 22.94 1.93 -3.46
N ARG A 125 23.56 2.68 -2.55
CA ARG A 125 23.26 2.62 -1.12
C ARG A 125 21.86 3.14 -0.81
N THR A 126 21.44 4.23 -1.44
CA THR A 126 20.10 4.80 -1.27
C THR A 126 19.05 3.86 -1.85
N LEU A 127 19.27 3.31 -3.05
CA LEU A 127 18.39 2.31 -3.65
C LEU A 127 18.29 1.07 -2.76
N ARG A 128 19.41 0.51 -2.28
CA ARG A 128 19.40 -0.66 -1.38
C ARG A 128 18.67 -0.41 -0.06
N LYS A 129 18.78 0.79 0.51
CA LYS A 129 17.97 1.20 1.68
C LYS A 129 16.48 1.25 1.33
N SER A 130 16.13 1.78 0.17
CA SER A 130 14.75 1.76 -0.34
C SER A 130 14.27 0.34 -0.68
N THR A 131 15.17 -0.57 -1.07
CA THR A 131 14.85 -1.97 -1.41
C THR A 131 14.41 -2.78 -0.18
N HIS A 132 14.77 -2.40 1.04
CA HIS A 132 14.21 -3.01 2.25
C HIS A 132 12.68 -2.76 2.36
N TRP A 133 12.14 -1.82 1.58
CA TRP A 133 10.70 -1.65 1.37
C TRP A 133 10.18 -2.55 0.22
N VAL A 134 11.00 -2.78 -0.82
CA VAL A 134 10.72 -3.59 -2.02
C VAL A 134 10.63 -5.10 -1.74
N GLY A 135 11.29 -5.61 -0.70
CA GLY A 135 11.36 -7.05 -0.40
C GLY A 135 10.14 -7.69 0.28
N ASN A 136 9.17 -6.90 0.75
CA ASN A 136 7.92 -7.46 1.30
C ASN A 136 6.96 -7.83 0.17
N ASP A 137 6.30 -8.99 0.30
CA ASP A 137 5.20 -9.43 -0.56
C ASP A 137 4.23 -8.26 -0.80
N PRO A 138 3.93 -7.89 -2.06
CA PRO A 138 2.94 -6.88 -2.39
C PRO A 138 1.63 -7.02 -1.61
N MET A 139 1.19 -8.27 -1.37
CA MET A 139 0.00 -8.57 -0.59
C MET A 139 0.12 -8.13 0.87
N ASP A 140 1.28 -8.32 1.49
CA ASP A 140 1.53 -7.88 2.87
C ASP A 140 1.48 -6.36 3.01
N ARG A 141 1.85 -5.62 1.97
CA ARG A 141 1.70 -4.16 1.96
C ARG A 141 0.24 -3.74 1.94
N VAL A 142 -0.58 -4.40 1.13
CA VAL A 142 -2.02 -4.14 1.09
C VAL A 142 -2.66 -4.47 2.44
N ARG A 143 -2.33 -5.64 3.02
CA ARG A 143 -2.80 -6.04 4.36
C ARG A 143 -2.43 -5.01 5.42
N LYS A 144 -1.16 -4.61 5.48
CA LYS A 144 -0.68 -3.63 6.46
C LYS A 144 -1.38 -2.28 6.32
N TRP A 145 -1.56 -1.81 5.08
CA TRP A 145 -2.30 -0.57 4.81
C TRP A 145 -3.77 -0.68 5.23
N SER A 146 -4.42 -1.79 4.91
CA SER A 146 -5.80 -2.07 5.28
C SER A 146 -5.97 -2.15 6.80
N ASP A 147 -5.05 -2.82 7.48
CA ASP A 147 -5.06 -2.98 8.94
C ASP A 147 -4.95 -1.63 9.64
N GLN A 148 -4.05 -0.76 9.18
CA GLN A 148 -3.95 0.60 9.72
C GLN A 148 -5.26 1.38 9.54
N ARG A 149 -5.84 1.38 8.32
CA ARG A 149 -7.11 2.06 8.06
C ARG A 149 -8.26 1.49 8.89
N ARG A 150 -8.28 0.17 9.09
CA ARG A 150 -9.29 -0.53 9.88
C ARG A 150 -9.21 -0.12 11.36
N GLN A 151 -8.00 -0.08 11.92
CA GLN A 151 -7.79 0.40 13.30
C GLN A 151 -8.24 1.85 13.46
N GLU A 152 -7.78 2.76 12.60
CA GLU A 152 -8.18 4.18 12.62
C GLU A 152 -9.70 4.38 12.43
N PHE A 153 -10.34 3.50 11.67
CA PHE A 153 -11.79 3.51 11.51
C PHE A 153 -12.49 3.09 12.80
N TYR A 154 -12.11 1.94 13.38
CA TYR A 154 -12.74 1.44 14.61
C TYR A 154 -12.49 2.36 15.80
N ASP A 155 -11.30 2.92 15.95
CA ASP A 155 -11.00 3.89 17.01
C ASP A 155 -11.98 5.08 16.94
N ARG A 156 -12.10 5.70 15.76
CA ARG A 156 -13.02 6.85 15.55
C ARG A 156 -14.49 6.47 15.68
N ALA A 157 -14.88 5.31 15.17
CA ALA A 157 -16.25 4.83 15.23
C ALA A 157 -16.67 4.51 16.66
N TYR A 158 -15.78 3.88 17.43
CA TYR A 158 -15.99 3.55 18.83
C TYR A 158 -16.02 4.80 19.71
N ASP A 159 -15.09 5.75 19.51
CA ASP A 159 -15.09 7.02 20.25
C ASP A 159 -16.40 7.80 20.05
N ARG A 160 -16.91 7.82 18.81
CA ARG A 160 -18.20 8.43 18.50
C ARG A 160 -19.37 7.68 19.13
N HIS A 161 -19.35 6.34 19.09
CA HIS A 161 -20.37 5.53 19.74
C HIS A 161 -20.43 5.81 21.25
N ARG A 162 -19.27 5.87 21.90
CA ARG A 162 -19.15 6.17 23.35
C ARG A 162 -19.69 7.55 23.72
N GLN A 163 -19.60 8.54 22.83
CA GLN A 163 -20.13 9.88 23.08
C GLN A 163 -21.66 9.95 22.99
N ASN A 164 -22.27 9.08 22.17
CA ASN A 164 -23.70 9.14 21.86
C ASN A 164 -24.54 8.08 22.60
N SER A 165 -23.92 7.02 23.11
CA SER A 165 -24.60 5.91 23.78
C SER A 165 -24.39 5.98 25.30
N PRO A 166 -25.46 5.93 26.10
CA PRO A 166 -25.36 5.86 27.56
C PRO A 166 -24.96 4.47 28.08
N ASP A 167 -25.08 3.43 27.24
CA ASP A 167 -24.62 2.07 27.56
C ASP A 167 -23.15 1.89 27.20
N GLU A 168 -22.35 1.46 28.18
CA GLU A 168 -20.92 1.24 28.05
C GLU A 168 -20.65 -0.13 27.39
N GLN A 169 -20.95 -0.25 26.10
CA GLN A 169 -20.63 -1.44 25.33
C GLN A 169 -19.10 -1.56 25.13
N SER A 170 -18.55 -2.75 25.39
CA SER A 170 -17.13 -3.00 25.18
C SER A 170 -16.73 -2.90 23.70
N ARG A 171 -15.50 -2.45 23.40
CA ARG A 171 -14.99 -2.33 22.03
C ARG A 171 -15.14 -3.63 21.21
N PRO A 172 -14.80 -4.82 21.72
CA PRO A 172 -14.97 -6.06 20.97
C PRO A 172 -16.43 -6.34 20.60
N GLU A 173 -17.38 -6.02 21.47
CA GLU A 173 -18.81 -6.19 21.19
C GLU A 173 -19.30 -5.21 20.12
N PHE A 174 -18.84 -3.97 20.17
CA PHE A 174 -19.11 -2.96 19.14
C PHE A 174 -18.59 -3.41 17.78
N GLU A 175 -17.34 -3.87 17.70
CA GLU A 175 -16.74 -4.39 16.47
C GLU A 175 -17.50 -5.62 15.95
N ALA A 176 -17.91 -6.54 16.83
CA ALA A 176 -18.73 -7.70 16.46
C ALA A 176 -20.13 -7.30 15.97
N ALA A 177 -20.75 -6.26 16.54
CA ALA A 177 -22.01 -5.72 16.07
C ALA A 177 -21.88 -5.11 14.66
N MET A 178 -20.83 -4.33 14.42
CA MET A 178 -20.53 -3.78 13.09
C MET A 178 -20.28 -4.88 12.06
N HIS A 179 -19.49 -5.91 12.42
CA HIS A 179 -19.23 -7.05 11.54
C HIS A 179 -20.53 -7.74 11.13
N ARG A 180 -21.42 -8.01 12.09
CA ARG A 180 -22.75 -8.57 11.80
C ARG A 180 -23.56 -7.66 10.87
N GLN A 181 -23.54 -6.34 11.10
CA GLN A 181 -24.27 -5.38 10.28
C GLN A 181 -23.77 -5.38 8.81
N TRP A 182 -22.47 -5.46 8.58
CA TRP A 182 -21.91 -5.47 7.23
C TRP A 182 -22.22 -6.72 6.42
N TRP A 183 -22.57 -7.83 7.08
CA TRP A 183 -22.94 -9.09 6.46
C TRP A 183 -24.45 -9.40 6.52
N ARG A 184 -25.27 -8.41 6.89
CA ARG A 184 -26.73 -8.52 6.78
C ARG A 184 -27.15 -8.55 5.31
N GLU A 185 -28.29 -9.15 5.05
CA GLU A 185 -28.94 -9.05 3.74
C GLU A 185 -29.23 -7.58 3.45
N THR A 186 -28.60 -7.04 2.42
CA THR A 186 -29.08 -5.82 1.79
C THR A 186 -30.39 -6.22 1.13
N SER A 187 -31.53 -5.93 1.78
CA SER A 187 -32.83 -6.10 1.16
C SER A 187 -32.84 -5.27 -0.11
N ALA A 188 -32.88 -5.92 -1.27
CA ALA A 188 -32.85 -5.29 -2.59
C ALA A 188 -34.15 -4.50 -2.91
N ASN A 189 -34.74 -3.82 -1.92
CA ASN A 189 -36.06 -3.18 -2.02
C ASN A 189 -36.15 -1.76 -1.42
N GLU A 190 -35.05 -1.14 -0.98
CA GLU A 190 -35.08 0.26 -0.49
C GLU A 190 -34.78 1.33 -1.57
N GLU A 191 -34.68 0.94 -2.86
CA GLU A 191 -34.63 1.90 -3.98
C GLU A 191 -35.99 2.21 -4.61
N SER A 192 -37.10 1.85 -3.95
CA SER A 192 -38.46 2.22 -4.39
C SER A 192 -39.32 2.73 -3.24
N SER A 193 -38.96 3.88 -2.66
CA SER A 193 -39.87 4.74 -1.89
C SER A 193 -39.42 6.19 -1.93
#